data_AF-F0F9A1-F1
#
_entry.id   AF-F0F9A1-F1
#
_cell.length_a   1.000
_cell.length_b   1.000
_cell.length_c   1.000
_cell.angle_alpha   90.00
_cell.angle_beta   90.00
_cell.angle_gamma   90.00
#
_symmetry.space_group_name_H-M   'P 1'
#
loop_
_entity.id
_entity.type
_entity.pdbx_description
1 polymer ?
#
loop_
_entity_poly.entity_id
_entity_poly.type
_entity_poly.pdbx_seq_one_letter_code
_entity_poly.pdbx_strand_id
1 'polypeptide(L)'
;MKANRIFIALLLALPALFLQSCLKDQEDVFDSPYSKRVSDFLQQAQDTLVKAPYGWALDYYPESNQSYGGVAYTIRFTRDNAIVRYENNPDDGEVKSRYSMKDDSGPVLSFDTYNDFLHVYATPKDGEYRGKEGDFEFVIDSIGSDRIKLKGKKSENTMYLRKLTADAAEYMEKVTEVSADFIFSEMKVTVGGKPYSIVITDLDNRQLALYDGNTLVGTSAYAFTDHGIRLYLPVTVNGVRLYDFTYDSATAKLSAGGVETTESFVDVNAIARLIGSVSVSNGAKTVTKTVPHLDKLQLACDASWVHLSKDGNTLTIAVEANPVATKARGSKIKVSNGTDEAQVQVLQYDLPALLGSYKLTMTAYDPDAEAFRQTTRNAKIRYTGSGKNRKYFLNVESGYGADYIFPLTYVQSANAFLMQSGQKVITLHGQSKTYYIGNAFNINKSQGTGVGTNAYNLISFEISDNGDIRASLCGPLFVISGGRLQYTGLTTQIIVLYAFTGEPFSEDNLAGWLDKWQNAVIEKTSTSSPAKPAPLFDDDAAGSGHDTALPQYKANRVARFDMDWRSILPAWNASQVKLNK
;
A
#
# COMPACT_ATOMS: atom_id res chain seq x y z
N MET A 1 36.43 88.66 22.88
CA MET A 1 35.59 87.52 22.42
C MET A 1 35.86 87.10 20.96
N LYS A 2 37.12 87.01 20.50
CA LYS A 2 37.44 86.51 19.14
C LYS A 2 38.21 85.17 19.13
N ALA A 3 38.92 84.83 20.20
CA ALA A 3 39.65 83.57 20.31
C ALA A 3 38.75 82.32 20.50
N ASN A 4 37.61 82.44 21.23
CA ASN A 4 36.71 81.30 21.47
C ASN A 4 35.98 80.79 20.22
N ARG A 5 35.77 81.61 19.19
CA ARG A 5 35.07 81.18 17.97
C ARG A 5 35.96 80.33 17.05
N ILE A 6 37.26 80.61 17.03
CA ILE A 6 38.25 79.83 16.26
C ILE A 6 38.47 78.46 16.92
N PHE A 7 38.53 78.41 18.25
CA PHE A 7 38.67 77.15 18.98
C PHE A 7 37.48 76.22 18.78
N ILE A 8 36.25 76.75 18.78
CA ILE A 8 35.03 75.97 18.51
C ILE A 8 34.99 75.50 17.05
N ALA A 9 35.41 76.33 16.09
CA ALA A 9 35.50 75.93 14.69
C ALA A 9 36.55 74.82 14.45
N LEU A 10 37.69 74.87 15.14
CA LEU A 10 38.70 73.81 15.10
C LEU A 10 38.22 72.51 15.79
N LEU A 11 37.48 72.63 16.90
CA LEU A 11 36.93 71.47 17.62
C LEU A 11 35.83 70.76 16.81
N LEU A 12 35.06 71.50 16.01
CA LEU A 12 34.03 70.97 15.10
C LEU A 12 34.62 70.38 13.80
N ALA A 13 35.82 70.81 13.39
CA ALA A 13 36.51 70.26 12.22
C ALA A 13 37.31 68.98 12.54
N LEU A 14 37.68 68.76 13.81
CA LEU A 14 38.47 67.61 14.25
C LEU A 14 37.82 66.23 13.94
N PRO A 15 36.49 66.02 14.09
CA PRO A 15 35.84 64.75 13.74
C PRO A 15 35.94 64.41 12.24
N ALA A 16 36.01 65.42 11.36
CA ALA A 16 36.11 65.20 9.92
C ALA A 16 37.48 64.62 9.50
N LEU A 17 38.52 64.77 10.33
CA LEU A 17 39.84 64.18 10.11
C LEU A 17 39.94 62.73 10.61
N PHE A 18 39.00 62.28 11.46
CA PHE A 18 38.93 60.89 11.95
C PHE A 18 37.85 60.04 11.25
N LEU A 19 37.09 60.63 10.32
CA LEU A 19 36.20 59.90 9.39
C LEU A 19 36.94 59.49 8.11
N GLN A 20 38.19 59.05 8.22
CA GLN A 20 38.69 58.09 7.23
C GLN A 20 37.92 56.80 7.47
N SER A 21 36.75 56.71 6.84
CA SER A 21 36.17 55.42 6.48
C SER A 21 37.32 54.55 6.03
N CYS A 22 37.54 53.44 6.74
CA CYS A 22 38.38 52.37 6.25
C CYS A 22 37.83 51.98 4.88
N LEU A 23 38.33 52.62 3.83
CA LEU A 23 38.42 52.03 2.50
C LEU A 23 39.38 50.85 2.70
N LYS A 24 38.89 49.77 3.31
CA LYS A 24 39.46 48.48 3.04
C LYS A 24 39.12 48.28 1.58
N ASP A 25 40.13 48.41 0.73
CA ASP A 25 40.14 47.68 -0.54
C ASP A 25 39.81 46.24 -0.16
N GLN A 26 38.52 45.90 -0.27
CA GLN A 26 38.09 44.53 -0.23
C GLN A 26 38.57 44.03 -1.58
N GLU A 27 39.72 43.35 -1.59
CA GLU A 27 40.14 42.62 -2.77
C GLU A 27 38.95 41.81 -3.24
N ASP A 28 38.55 42.03 -4.49
CA ASP A 28 37.49 41.25 -5.10
C ASP A 28 37.91 39.78 -4.99
N VAL A 29 37.21 39.02 -4.13
CA VAL A 29 37.49 37.58 -3.90
C VAL A 29 37.32 36.77 -5.18
N PHE A 30 36.72 37.36 -6.22
CA PHE A 30 36.44 36.72 -7.49
C PHE A 30 36.66 37.66 -8.67
N ASP A 31 37.21 37.13 -9.77
CA ASP A 31 37.56 37.89 -10.98
C ASP A 31 36.37 38.41 -11.81
N SER A 32 35.14 38.12 -11.41
CA SER A 32 33.93 38.55 -12.14
C SER A 32 32.68 38.67 -11.25
N PRO A 33 31.68 39.50 -11.62
CA PRO A 33 30.45 39.68 -10.85
C PRO A 33 29.65 38.37 -10.70
N TYR A 34 28.97 38.21 -9.55
CA TYR A 34 28.14 37.03 -9.24
C TYR A 34 27.17 36.65 -10.38
N SER A 35 26.44 37.64 -10.92
CA SER A 35 25.44 37.41 -11.98
C SER A 35 26.04 36.79 -13.24
N LYS A 36 27.26 37.21 -13.62
CA LYS A 36 27.98 36.64 -14.76
C LYS A 36 28.39 35.20 -14.47
N ARG A 37 28.96 34.94 -13.29
CA ARG A 37 29.39 33.58 -12.90
C ARG A 37 28.22 32.58 -12.88
N VAL A 38 27.07 32.97 -12.32
CA VAL A 38 25.89 32.11 -12.29
C VAL A 38 25.32 31.89 -13.69
N SER A 39 25.25 32.94 -14.50
CA SER A 39 24.80 32.82 -15.90
C SER A 39 25.71 31.87 -16.70
N ASP A 40 27.03 32.01 -16.59
CA ASP A 40 28.00 31.16 -17.28
C ASP A 40 27.89 29.70 -16.79
N PHE A 41 27.70 29.48 -15.48
CA PHE A 41 27.50 28.16 -14.90
C PHE A 41 26.18 27.50 -15.35
N LEU A 42 25.07 28.24 -15.38
CA LEU A 42 23.78 27.74 -15.86
C LEU A 42 23.85 27.37 -17.34
N GLN A 43 24.53 28.19 -18.17
CA GLN A 43 24.75 27.87 -19.57
C GLN A 43 25.61 26.62 -19.73
N GLN A 44 26.70 26.50 -18.96
CA GLN A 44 27.56 25.31 -18.94
C GLN A 44 26.77 24.05 -18.54
N ALA A 45 25.90 24.16 -17.54
CA ALA A 45 25.04 23.06 -17.09
C ALA A 45 24.08 22.64 -18.21
N GLN A 46 23.37 23.60 -18.82
CA GLN A 46 22.43 23.30 -19.90
C GLN A 46 23.12 22.65 -21.10
N ASP A 47 24.29 23.17 -21.49
CA ASP A 47 25.08 22.61 -22.59
C ASP A 47 25.54 21.18 -22.27
N THR A 48 25.92 20.91 -21.02
CA THR A 48 26.32 19.56 -20.57
C THR A 48 25.14 18.60 -20.61
N LEU A 49 23.98 19.03 -20.12
CA LEU A 49 22.75 18.22 -20.10
C LEU A 49 22.34 17.78 -21.52
N VAL A 50 22.33 18.72 -22.47
CA VAL A 50 21.89 18.47 -23.87
C VAL A 50 22.92 17.69 -24.69
N LYS A 51 24.21 17.71 -24.30
CA LYS A 51 25.28 16.96 -24.98
C LYS A 51 25.30 15.45 -24.66
N ALA A 52 24.45 14.97 -23.76
CA ALA A 52 24.32 13.54 -23.47
C ALA A 52 23.30 12.90 -24.45
N PRO A 53 23.74 12.16 -25.49
CA PRO A 53 22.85 11.69 -26.55
C PRO A 53 21.76 10.74 -26.04
N TYR A 54 22.10 9.90 -25.07
CA TYR A 54 21.16 8.97 -24.41
C TYR A 54 20.49 9.56 -23.17
N GLY A 55 20.86 10.77 -22.76
CA GLY A 55 20.36 11.41 -21.55
C GLY A 55 21.11 10.98 -20.28
N TRP A 56 20.40 11.04 -19.15
CA TRP A 56 20.93 10.88 -17.81
C TRP A 56 20.01 9.99 -16.97
N ALA A 57 20.58 9.13 -16.13
CA ALA A 57 19.88 8.47 -15.05
C ALA A 57 19.87 9.36 -13.80
N LEU A 58 18.73 9.45 -13.12
CA LEU A 58 18.58 10.10 -11.82
C LEU A 58 18.06 9.07 -10.82
N ASP A 59 18.87 8.78 -9.81
CA ASP A 59 18.41 8.09 -8.60
C ASP A 59 17.70 9.16 -7.74
N TYR A 60 16.38 9.26 -7.85
CA TYR A 60 15.56 10.28 -7.19
C TYR A 60 15.09 9.82 -5.81
N TYR A 61 15.26 10.67 -4.80
CA TYR A 61 14.87 10.34 -3.43
C TYR A 61 13.92 11.42 -2.91
N PRO A 62 12.63 11.12 -2.69
CA PRO A 62 11.69 12.03 -2.03
C PRO A 62 11.85 11.96 -0.50
N GLU A 63 11.40 13.00 0.19
CA GLU A 63 11.52 13.18 1.64
C GLU A 63 12.97 13.28 2.15
N SER A 64 13.23 14.18 3.10
CA SER A 64 14.59 14.50 3.58
C SER A 64 15.32 13.34 4.27
N ASN A 65 14.61 12.30 4.67
CA ASN A 65 15.13 11.08 5.28
C ASN A 65 15.18 9.89 4.30
N GLN A 66 14.85 10.10 3.02
CA GLN A 66 14.81 9.06 1.98
C GLN A 66 13.89 7.87 2.34
N SER A 67 12.81 8.12 3.10
CA SER A 67 11.90 7.10 3.63
C SER A 67 11.25 6.21 2.57
N TYR A 68 11.15 6.69 1.32
CA TYR A 68 10.56 5.96 0.19
C TYR A 68 11.59 5.27 -0.69
N GLY A 69 12.87 5.32 -0.32
CA GLY A 69 13.94 4.76 -1.15
C GLY A 69 14.27 5.60 -2.37
N GLY A 70 15.20 5.09 -3.18
CA GLY A 70 15.60 5.73 -4.42
C GLY A 70 14.82 5.19 -5.60
N VAL A 71 14.41 6.08 -6.50
CA VAL A 71 13.58 5.76 -7.66
C VAL A 71 14.23 6.26 -8.94
N ALA A 72 14.39 5.37 -9.92
CA ALA A 72 15.09 5.65 -11.17
C ALA A 72 14.21 6.44 -12.15
N TYR A 73 14.74 7.57 -12.60
CA TYR A 73 14.29 8.26 -13.79
C TYR A 73 15.38 8.26 -14.85
N THR A 74 14.99 8.23 -16.11
CA THR A 74 15.89 8.61 -17.21
C THR A 74 15.41 9.93 -17.79
N ILE A 75 16.32 10.88 -17.99
CA ILE A 75 16.00 12.23 -18.47
C ILE A 75 16.92 12.59 -19.63
N ARG A 76 16.34 12.75 -20.82
CA ARG A 76 17.05 13.28 -22.00
C ARG A 76 16.65 14.72 -22.23
N PHE A 77 17.64 15.61 -22.26
CA PHE A 77 17.42 17.04 -22.43
C PHE A 77 17.57 17.46 -23.89
N THR A 78 16.61 18.23 -24.37
CA THR A 78 16.73 19.10 -25.55
C THR A 78 16.89 20.54 -25.07
N ARG A 79 17.04 21.52 -25.96
CA ARG A 79 17.08 22.94 -25.54
C ARG A 79 15.81 23.38 -24.80
N ASP A 80 14.66 22.82 -25.15
CA ASP A 80 13.35 23.30 -24.68
C ASP A 80 12.62 22.32 -23.74
N ASN A 81 12.98 21.04 -23.76
CA ASN A 81 12.25 19.98 -23.07
C ASN A 81 13.18 18.95 -22.44
N ALA A 82 12.74 18.44 -21.29
CA ALA A 82 13.19 17.19 -20.69
C ALA A 82 12.22 16.07 -21.06
N ILE A 83 12.76 14.97 -21.58
CA ILE A 83 12.03 13.77 -21.96
C ILE A 83 12.32 12.71 -20.90
N VAL A 84 11.28 12.26 -20.19
CA VAL A 84 11.41 11.51 -18.93
C VAL A 84 10.77 10.14 -19.04
N ARG A 85 11.46 9.12 -18.52
CA ARG A 85 10.87 7.81 -18.20
C ARG A 85 10.99 7.55 -16.70
N TYR A 86 10.14 6.69 -16.18
CA TYR A 86 9.97 6.43 -14.76
C TYR A 86 9.78 4.94 -14.51
N GLU A 87 10.56 4.36 -13.59
CA GLU A 87 10.59 2.91 -13.40
C GLU A 87 9.27 2.30 -12.90
N ASN A 88 8.43 3.05 -12.17
CA ASN A 88 7.16 2.53 -11.66
C ASN A 88 6.03 2.59 -12.71
N ASN A 89 6.28 3.23 -13.86
CA ASN A 89 5.38 3.29 -15.00
C ASN A 89 6.14 3.02 -16.31
N PRO A 90 6.84 1.88 -16.43
CA PRO A 90 7.76 1.64 -17.55
C PRO A 90 7.00 1.50 -18.89
N ASP A 91 5.78 0.94 -18.85
CA ASP A 91 4.91 0.73 -20.01
C ASP A 91 4.24 2.00 -20.54
N ASP A 92 4.19 3.07 -19.72
CA ASP A 92 3.56 4.34 -20.10
C ASP A 92 4.46 5.19 -21.02
N GLY A 93 5.68 4.72 -21.32
CA GLY A 93 6.57 5.33 -22.30
C GLY A 93 7.34 6.53 -21.75
N GLU A 94 7.41 7.61 -22.55
CA GLU A 94 8.09 8.86 -22.18
C GLU A 94 7.11 10.03 -22.06
N VAL A 95 7.30 10.86 -21.05
CA VAL A 95 6.58 12.14 -20.90
C VAL A 95 7.52 13.32 -21.16
N LYS A 96 6.96 14.45 -21.56
CA LYS A 96 7.72 15.68 -21.82
C LYS A 96 7.40 16.72 -20.77
N SER A 97 8.42 17.41 -20.28
CA SER A 97 8.30 18.59 -19.44
C SER A 97 9.17 19.71 -20.00
N ARG A 98 8.67 20.95 -20.05
CA ARG A 98 9.55 22.10 -20.22
C ARG A 98 10.41 22.23 -18.96
N TYR A 99 11.63 22.70 -19.12
CA TYR A 99 12.50 23.00 -17.98
C TYR A 99 13.17 24.34 -18.17
N SER A 100 13.63 24.91 -17.06
CA SER A 100 14.35 26.17 -17.04
C SER A 100 15.58 26.08 -16.15
N MET A 101 16.56 26.91 -16.51
CA MET A 101 17.79 27.14 -15.78
C MET A 101 17.65 28.53 -15.14
N LYS A 102 17.51 28.59 -13.81
CA LYS A 102 17.15 29.83 -13.06
C LYS A 102 18.24 30.18 -12.06
N ASP A 103 18.45 31.47 -11.83
CA ASP A 103 19.13 31.96 -10.62
C ASP A 103 18.05 32.21 -9.57
N ASP A 104 17.87 31.26 -8.67
CA ASP A 104 16.90 31.32 -7.58
C ASP A 104 17.55 30.82 -6.29
N SER A 105 18.25 31.75 -5.62
CA SER A 105 19.14 31.44 -4.51
C SER A 105 20.27 30.45 -4.89
N GLY A 106 20.77 30.57 -6.12
CA GLY A 106 21.77 29.68 -6.72
C GLY A 106 21.32 29.13 -8.07
N PRO A 107 22.17 28.33 -8.74
CA PRO A 107 21.87 27.76 -10.05
C PRO A 107 20.84 26.62 -9.93
N VAL A 108 19.63 26.81 -10.43
CA VAL A 108 18.51 25.87 -10.29
C VAL A 108 18.09 25.29 -11.64
N LEU A 109 17.96 23.96 -11.70
CA LEU A 109 17.21 23.22 -12.70
C LEU A 109 15.76 23.05 -12.22
N SER A 110 14.79 23.58 -12.95
CA SER A 110 13.36 23.57 -12.58
C SER A 110 12.53 22.92 -13.69
N PHE A 111 11.71 21.92 -13.37
CA PHE A 111 10.76 21.32 -14.31
C PHE A 111 9.42 22.07 -14.25
N ASP A 112 9.15 22.87 -15.27
CA ASP A 112 8.07 23.87 -15.25
C ASP A 112 6.72 23.32 -15.70
N THR A 113 6.69 22.17 -16.37
CA THR A 113 5.44 21.56 -16.86
C THR A 113 5.06 20.33 -16.06
N TYR A 114 3.87 20.39 -15.45
CA TYR A 114 3.27 19.27 -14.75
C TYR A 114 3.19 18.01 -15.61
N ASN A 115 3.52 16.87 -15.02
CA ASN A 115 3.34 15.53 -15.58
C ASN A 115 3.33 14.50 -14.46
N ASP A 116 2.69 13.36 -14.72
CA ASP A 116 2.45 12.30 -13.74
C ASP A 116 3.71 11.53 -13.31
N PHE A 117 4.87 11.76 -13.95
CA PHE A 117 6.13 11.11 -13.57
C PHE A 117 6.89 11.99 -12.58
N LEU A 118 7.37 13.17 -13.01
CA LEU A 118 8.21 14.05 -12.18
C LEU A 118 7.48 14.62 -10.96
N HIS A 119 6.15 14.76 -11.02
CA HIS A 119 5.38 15.41 -9.95
C HIS A 119 4.69 14.42 -9.01
N VAL A 120 4.83 13.10 -9.22
CA VAL A 120 4.11 12.08 -8.44
C VAL A 120 4.38 12.17 -6.93
N TYR A 121 5.61 12.52 -6.54
CA TYR A 121 6.00 12.68 -5.14
C TYR A 121 5.80 14.11 -4.60
N ALA A 122 5.62 15.09 -5.48
CA ALA A 122 5.46 16.50 -5.09
C ALA A 122 3.98 16.93 -4.96
N THR A 123 3.08 16.26 -5.69
CA THR A 123 1.67 16.63 -5.80
C THR A 123 0.92 16.33 -4.48
N PRO A 124 0.31 17.34 -3.84
CA PRO A 124 -0.53 17.12 -2.66
C PRO A 124 -1.77 16.28 -2.95
N LYS A 125 -2.20 15.49 -1.97
CA LYS A 125 -3.50 14.79 -1.97
C LYS A 125 -4.03 14.67 -0.54
N ASP A 126 -5.27 14.24 -0.39
CA ASP A 126 -5.90 14.06 0.93
C ASP A 126 -5.04 13.14 1.82
N GLY A 127 -4.65 13.64 2.99
CA GLY A 127 -3.74 12.95 3.92
C GLY A 127 -2.24 13.20 3.68
N GLU A 128 -1.85 13.74 2.53
CA GLU A 128 -0.47 14.07 2.14
C GLU A 128 -0.41 15.53 1.61
N TYR A 129 -0.68 16.51 2.48
CA TYR A 129 -0.80 17.93 2.08
C TYR A 129 0.50 18.54 1.52
N ARG A 130 1.66 17.93 1.80
CA ARG A 130 2.95 18.28 1.22
C ARG A 130 3.34 17.38 0.05
N GLY A 131 2.43 16.55 -0.45
CA GLY A 131 2.82 15.34 -1.18
C GLY A 131 3.70 14.45 -0.30
N LYS A 132 4.62 13.72 -0.92
CA LYS A 132 5.67 12.91 -0.27
C LYS A 132 6.98 13.68 -0.11
N GLU A 133 6.88 15.01 0.04
CA GLU A 133 8.03 15.92 0.06
C GLU A 133 8.98 15.76 -1.14
N GLY A 134 8.45 15.39 -2.30
CA GLY A 134 9.22 15.29 -3.53
C GLY A 134 9.62 16.65 -4.12
N ASP A 135 10.76 16.69 -4.79
CA ASP A 135 11.29 17.81 -5.56
C ASP A 135 10.90 17.74 -7.03
N PHE A 136 10.69 18.92 -7.63
CA PHE A 136 10.72 19.15 -9.08
C PHE A 136 11.68 20.32 -9.44
N GLU A 137 12.39 20.84 -8.44
CA GLU A 137 13.43 21.86 -8.57
C GLU A 137 14.68 21.44 -7.82
N PHE A 138 15.83 21.64 -8.45
CA PHE A 138 17.11 21.14 -7.95
C PHE A 138 18.19 22.20 -8.10
N VAL A 139 18.90 22.48 -7.02
CA VAL A 139 20.14 23.28 -7.07
C VAL A 139 21.23 22.42 -7.70
N ILE A 140 21.92 22.95 -8.70
CA ILE A 140 23.06 22.31 -9.36
C ILE A 140 24.33 22.65 -8.59
N ASP A 141 24.86 21.67 -7.86
CA ASP A 141 26.03 21.85 -7.00
C ASP A 141 27.33 21.81 -7.81
N SER A 142 27.47 20.82 -8.70
CA SER A 142 28.65 20.71 -9.57
C SER A 142 28.37 19.99 -10.88
N ILE A 143 29.14 20.35 -11.91
CA ILE A 143 29.02 19.82 -13.27
C ILE A 143 30.28 19.01 -13.60
N GLY A 144 30.13 17.71 -13.80
CA GLY A 144 31.15 16.82 -14.37
C GLY A 144 30.77 16.32 -15.77
N SER A 145 31.72 15.70 -16.47
CA SER A 145 31.49 15.17 -17.82
C SER A 145 30.56 13.95 -17.87
N ASP A 146 30.54 13.17 -16.79
CA ASP A 146 29.81 11.91 -16.61
C ASP A 146 28.76 11.98 -15.48
N ARG A 147 28.86 13.01 -14.63
CA ARG A 147 28.00 13.16 -13.45
C ARG A 147 27.76 14.63 -13.10
N ILE A 148 26.51 15.00 -12.87
CA ILE A 148 26.12 16.32 -12.34
C ILE A 148 25.53 16.10 -10.95
N LYS A 149 26.02 16.84 -9.96
CA LYS A 149 25.54 16.77 -8.57
C LYS A 149 24.41 17.77 -8.39
N LEU A 150 23.29 17.27 -7.86
CA LEU A 150 22.07 18.02 -7.60
C LEU A 150 21.74 18.02 -6.09
N LYS A 151 21.03 19.03 -5.64
CA LYS A 151 20.42 19.11 -4.31
C LYS A 151 18.94 19.45 -4.48
N GLY A 152 18.03 18.60 -3.99
CA GLY A 152 16.59 18.90 -3.99
C GLY A 152 16.29 20.15 -3.17
N LYS A 153 15.47 21.08 -3.68
CA LYS A 153 15.13 22.31 -2.93
C LYS A 153 14.21 22.06 -1.73
N LYS A 154 13.39 21.01 -1.78
CA LYS A 154 12.41 20.67 -0.76
C LYS A 154 12.88 19.52 0.12
N SER A 155 13.38 18.43 -0.47
CA SER A 155 13.89 17.29 0.30
C SER A 155 15.27 17.58 0.91
N GLU A 156 16.03 18.52 0.34
CA GLU A 156 17.44 18.69 0.63
C GLU A 156 18.28 17.43 0.34
N ASN A 157 17.80 16.50 -0.48
CA ASN A 157 18.57 15.29 -0.80
C ASN A 157 19.67 15.59 -1.81
N THR A 158 20.85 15.01 -1.62
CA THR A 158 21.94 15.08 -2.60
C THR A 158 21.77 13.94 -3.61
N MET A 159 21.51 14.32 -4.86
CA MET A 159 21.24 13.39 -5.96
C MET A 159 22.24 13.62 -7.08
N TYR A 160 22.22 12.73 -8.06
CA TYR A 160 23.15 12.81 -9.17
C TYR A 160 22.45 12.44 -10.47
N LEU A 161 22.60 13.28 -11.47
CA LEU A 161 22.40 12.87 -12.86
C LEU A 161 23.66 12.14 -13.30
N ARG A 162 23.52 10.89 -13.74
CA ARG A 162 24.61 10.06 -14.27
C ARG A 162 24.42 9.86 -15.76
N LYS A 163 25.44 10.15 -16.54
CA LYS A 163 25.34 10.10 -17.99
C LYS A 163 25.08 8.67 -18.45
N LEU A 164 24.03 8.48 -19.24
CA LEU A 164 23.71 7.17 -19.80
C LEU A 164 24.70 6.81 -20.92
N THR A 165 25.07 5.53 -20.96
CA THR A 165 25.96 4.94 -21.98
C THR A 165 25.20 4.16 -23.04
N ALA A 166 23.93 3.84 -22.79
CA ALA A 166 23.00 3.14 -23.68
C ALA A 166 21.64 3.86 -23.69
N ASP A 167 20.72 3.44 -24.56
CA ASP A 167 19.40 4.06 -24.70
C ASP A 167 18.62 4.09 -23.38
N ALA A 168 17.84 5.15 -23.17
CA ALA A 168 17.07 5.35 -21.95
C ALA A 168 16.01 4.27 -21.72
N ALA A 169 15.40 3.73 -22.80
CA ALA A 169 14.45 2.62 -22.68
C ALA A 169 15.17 1.33 -22.28
N GLU A 170 16.33 1.05 -22.88
CA GLU A 170 17.15 -0.13 -22.53
C GLU A 170 17.62 -0.08 -21.06
N TYR A 171 18.05 1.09 -20.58
CA TYR A 171 18.40 1.28 -19.17
C TYR A 171 17.19 0.99 -18.27
N MET A 172 16.02 1.53 -18.62
CA MET A 172 14.81 1.36 -17.81
C MET A 172 14.33 -0.09 -17.78
N GLU A 173 14.41 -0.80 -18.91
CA GLU A 173 14.09 -2.22 -19.00
C GLU A 173 14.97 -3.03 -18.03
N LYS A 174 16.28 -2.82 -18.06
CA LYS A 174 17.23 -3.48 -17.13
C LYS A 174 16.96 -3.14 -15.66
N VAL A 175 16.65 -1.88 -15.34
CA VAL A 175 16.25 -1.47 -13.98
C VAL A 175 15.03 -2.26 -13.52
N THR A 176 14.00 -2.37 -14.36
CA THR A 176 12.78 -3.12 -14.02
C THR A 176 13.00 -4.62 -13.90
N GLU A 177 13.87 -5.20 -14.74
CA GLU A 177 14.28 -6.61 -14.64
C GLU A 177 14.99 -6.89 -13.31
N VAL A 178 15.97 -6.06 -12.94
CA VAL A 178 16.66 -6.17 -11.65
C VAL A 178 15.69 -5.99 -10.49
N SER A 179 14.81 -4.98 -10.54
CA SER A 179 13.82 -4.73 -9.49
C SER A 179 12.82 -5.89 -9.32
N ALA A 180 12.44 -6.57 -10.41
CA ALA A 180 11.48 -7.67 -10.36
C ALA A 180 12.11 -8.97 -9.81
N ASP A 181 13.40 -9.17 -10.03
CA ASP A 181 14.16 -10.33 -9.55
C ASP A 181 14.70 -10.13 -8.11
N PHE A 182 15.01 -8.89 -7.72
CA PHE A 182 15.60 -8.59 -6.41
C PHE A 182 14.56 -8.62 -5.27
N ILE A 183 14.38 -9.79 -4.64
CA ILE A 183 13.38 -10.03 -3.60
C ILE A 183 13.98 -10.66 -2.32
N PHE A 184 15.08 -10.11 -1.84
CA PHE A 184 15.82 -10.64 -0.69
C PHE A 184 15.43 -9.99 0.64
N SER A 185 15.45 -10.77 1.73
CA SER A 185 15.37 -10.26 3.10
C SER A 185 16.76 -10.05 3.70
N GLU A 186 17.73 -10.91 3.36
CA GLU A 186 19.09 -10.85 3.88
C GLU A 186 20.10 -11.42 2.88
N MET A 187 21.31 -10.88 2.86
CA MET A 187 22.47 -11.43 2.18
C MET A 187 23.69 -11.41 3.10
N LYS A 188 24.42 -12.53 3.18
CA LYS A 188 25.67 -12.63 3.96
C LYS A 188 26.85 -12.19 3.10
N VAL A 189 27.80 -11.48 3.68
CA VAL A 189 29.02 -11.03 3.00
C VAL A 189 30.22 -11.12 3.93
N THR A 190 31.40 -11.45 3.39
CA THR A 190 32.66 -11.42 4.15
C THR A 190 33.51 -10.25 3.66
N VAL A 191 33.87 -9.34 4.56
CA VAL A 191 34.69 -8.16 4.24
C VAL A 191 35.94 -8.18 5.11
N GLY A 192 37.12 -8.25 4.48
CA GLY A 192 38.40 -8.32 5.21
C GLY A 192 38.49 -9.52 6.16
N GLY A 193 37.93 -10.68 5.77
CA GLY A 193 37.90 -11.90 6.57
C GLY A 193 36.88 -11.93 7.72
N LYS A 194 36.08 -10.87 7.89
CA LYS A 194 35.02 -10.80 8.90
C LYS A 194 33.62 -10.92 8.27
N PRO A 195 32.70 -11.73 8.82
CA PRO A 195 31.35 -11.85 8.31
C PRO A 195 30.45 -10.67 8.69
N TYR A 196 29.57 -10.28 7.77
CA TYR A 196 28.55 -9.26 7.93
C TYR A 196 27.24 -9.71 7.26
N SER A 197 26.14 -9.07 7.63
CA SER A 197 24.84 -9.21 6.98
C SER A 197 24.39 -7.92 6.34
N ILE A 198 23.92 -7.97 5.10
CA ILE A 198 23.09 -6.94 4.46
C ILE A 198 21.65 -7.38 4.64
N VAL A 199 20.87 -6.67 5.46
CA VAL A 199 19.45 -6.93 5.71
C VAL A 199 18.63 -5.90 4.96
N ILE A 200 17.70 -6.35 4.12
CA ILE A 200 16.70 -5.48 3.51
C ILE A 200 15.60 -5.25 4.53
N THR A 201 15.62 -4.09 5.18
CA THR A 201 14.73 -3.78 6.31
C THR A 201 13.34 -3.35 5.86
N ASP A 202 13.25 -2.80 4.64
CA ASP A 202 11.98 -2.47 3.98
C ASP A 202 12.18 -2.63 2.47
N LEU A 203 11.61 -3.69 1.90
CA LEU A 203 11.72 -3.98 0.47
C LEU A 203 10.93 -2.97 -0.37
N ASP A 204 9.72 -2.62 0.08
CA ASP A 204 8.80 -1.75 -0.67
C ASP A 204 9.32 -0.30 -0.68
N ASN A 205 9.99 0.14 0.39
CA ASN A 205 10.65 1.45 0.48
C ASN A 205 12.17 1.41 0.29
N ARG A 206 12.71 0.29 -0.19
CA ARG A 206 14.13 0.12 -0.59
C ARG A 206 15.12 0.61 0.48
N GLN A 207 14.95 0.12 1.71
CA GLN A 207 15.84 0.39 2.84
C GLN A 207 16.66 -0.85 3.18
N LEU A 208 17.92 -0.65 3.51
CA LEU A 208 18.78 -1.70 4.03
C LEU A 208 19.61 -1.26 5.23
N ALA A 209 20.04 -2.27 5.97
CA ALA A 209 20.93 -2.16 7.11
C ALA A 209 22.06 -3.18 6.97
N LEU A 210 23.26 -2.78 7.36
CA LEU A 210 24.42 -3.63 7.43
C LEU A 210 24.71 -3.95 8.90
N TYR A 211 24.93 -5.24 9.21
CA TYR A 211 25.17 -5.74 10.56
C TYR A 211 26.47 -6.52 10.69
N ASP A 212 27.11 -6.38 11.85
CA ASP A 212 28.21 -7.21 12.34
C ASP A 212 27.68 -8.05 13.51
N GLY A 213 27.27 -9.29 13.23
CA GLY A 213 26.43 -10.06 14.14
C GLY A 213 25.12 -9.31 14.41
N ASN A 214 24.90 -8.88 15.65
CA ASN A 214 23.71 -8.12 16.05
C ASN A 214 23.95 -6.61 16.12
N THR A 215 25.17 -6.14 15.81
CA THR A 215 25.53 -4.72 15.88
C THR A 215 25.28 -4.05 14.54
N LEU A 216 24.41 -3.04 14.52
CA LEU A 216 24.18 -2.20 13.35
C LEU A 216 25.45 -1.39 13.04
N VAL A 217 25.97 -1.52 11.82
CA VAL A 217 27.17 -0.80 11.36
C VAL A 217 26.86 0.27 10.32
N GLY A 218 25.70 0.23 9.68
CA GLY A 218 25.24 1.28 8.79
C GLY A 218 23.85 1.01 8.24
N THR A 219 23.19 2.06 7.77
CA THR A 219 21.93 1.98 7.03
C THR A 219 22.04 2.80 5.76
N SER A 220 21.25 2.46 4.75
CA SER A 220 21.12 3.27 3.55
C SER A 220 19.82 2.94 2.83
N ALA A 221 19.20 3.97 2.25
CA ALA A 221 18.26 3.77 1.16
C ALA A 221 19.04 3.30 -0.08
N TYR A 222 18.37 2.61 -0.99
CA TYR A 222 18.95 2.25 -2.29
C TYR A 222 18.01 2.53 -3.45
N ALA A 223 18.59 2.68 -4.65
CA ALA A 223 17.91 2.71 -5.93
C ALA A 223 18.32 1.52 -6.79
N PHE A 224 17.44 1.03 -7.65
CA PHE A 224 17.81 0.08 -8.68
C PHE A 224 18.54 0.76 -9.84
N THR A 225 19.53 0.06 -10.40
CA THR A 225 20.30 0.46 -11.57
C THR A 225 20.14 -0.59 -12.66
N ASP A 226 20.71 -0.35 -13.84
CA ASP A 226 20.76 -1.32 -14.94
C ASP A 226 21.58 -2.59 -14.65
N HIS A 227 22.22 -2.67 -13.48
CA HIS A 227 23.09 -3.78 -13.11
C HIS A 227 22.92 -4.24 -11.66
N GLY A 228 22.09 -3.60 -10.83
CA GLY A 228 21.95 -3.96 -9.41
C GLY A 228 21.34 -2.86 -8.57
N ILE A 229 21.96 -2.59 -7.41
CA ILE A 229 21.49 -1.57 -6.47
C ILE A 229 22.59 -0.54 -6.17
N ARG A 230 22.20 0.72 -6.06
CA ARG A 230 23.08 1.80 -5.61
C ARG A 230 22.58 2.39 -4.31
N LEU A 231 23.46 2.45 -3.31
CA LEU A 231 23.15 3.09 -2.03
C LEU A 231 23.07 4.61 -2.20
N TYR A 232 22.18 5.26 -1.43
CA TYR A 232 22.13 6.72 -1.35
C TYR A 232 23.45 7.28 -0.81
N LEU A 233 23.90 6.71 0.31
CA LEU A 233 25.22 6.96 0.89
C LEU A 233 26.03 5.65 0.97
N PRO A 234 27.35 5.71 0.70
CA PRO A 234 28.21 4.55 0.84
C PRO A 234 28.31 4.12 2.30
N VAL A 235 28.40 2.81 2.53
CA VAL A 235 28.69 2.23 3.83
C VAL A 235 30.11 1.68 3.80
N THR A 236 30.97 2.14 4.71
CA THR A 236 32.35 1.67 4.80
C THR A 236 32.50 0.71 5.97
N VAL A 237 32.88 -0.53 5.68
CA VAL A 237 33.18 -1.55 6.70
C VAL A 237 34.53 -2.17 6.44
N ASN A 238 35.32 -2.34 7.50
CA ASN A 238 36.63 -2.95 7.44
C ASN A 238 37.55 -2.33 6.35
N GLY A 239 37.44 -1.01 6.14
CA GLY A 239 38.18 -0.25 5.12
C GLY A 239 37.65 -0.35 3.69
N VAL A 240 36.64 -1.19 3.43
CA VAL A 240 36.01 -1.34 2.11
C VAL A 240 34.77 -0.46 2.02
N ARG A 241 34.71 0.38 0.98
CA ARG A 241 33.59 1.27 0.69
C ARG A 241 32.58 0.56 -0.21
N LEU A 242 31.41 0.23 0.33
CA LEU A 242 30.29 -0.37 -0.39
C LEU A 242 29.34 0.73 -0.87
N TYR A 243 28.95 0.72 -2.15
CA TYR A 243 28.16 1.83 -2.73
C TYR A 243 27.31 1.43 -3.94
N ASP A 244 27.94 1.02 -5.05
CA ASP A 244 27.28 0.63 -6.30
C ASP A 244 27.48 -0.87 -6.46
N PHE A 245 26.43 -1.65 -6.23
CA PHE A 245 26.48 -3.11 -6.24
C PHE A 245 26.02 -3.64 -7.59
N THR A 246 26.79 -4.56 -8.15
CA THR A 246 26.35 -5.40 -9.26
C THR A 246 25.63 -6.62 -8.73
N TYR A 247 24.43 -6.86 -9.26
CA TYR A 247 23.58 -8.00 -8.98
C TYR A 247 23.69 -9.04 -10.09
N ASP A 248 23.99 -10.27 -9.71
CA ASP A 248 23.99 -11.43 -10.59
C ASP A 248 22.72 -12.26 -10.29
N SER A 249 21.75 -12.26 -11.20
CA SER A 249 20.47 -12.96 -11.04
C SER A 249 20.60 -14.48 -11.08
N ALA A 250 21.58 -15.02 -11.80
CA ALA A 250 21.80 -16.45 -11.92
C ALA A 250 22.31 -17.06 -10.61
N THR A 251 23.13 -16.32 -9.87
CA THR A 251 23.70 -16.75 -8.59
C THR A 251 23.01 -16.11 -7.38
N ALA A 252 22.16 -15.11 -7.60
CA ALA A 252 21.49 -14.30 -6.60
C ALA A 252 22.48 -13.64 -5.63
N LYS A 253 23.50 -12.97 -6.17
CA LYS A 253 24.59 -12.37 -5.41
C LYS A 253 24.79 -10.90 -5.73
N LEU A 254 25.23 -10.13 -4.74
CA LEU A 254 25.69 -8.76 -4.89
C LEU A 254 27.22 -8.69 -4.79
N SER A 255 27.83 -7.83 -5.60
CA SER A 255 29.27 -7.52 -5.53
C SER A 255 29.53 -6.02 -5.58
N ALA A 256 30.43 -5.53 -4.72
CA ALA A 256 30.88 -4.15 -4.69
C ALA A 256 32.24 -4.05 -3.97
N GLY A 257 33.09 -3.09 -4.35
CA GLY A 257 34.34 -2.83 -3.63
C GLY A 257 35.31 -4.03 -3.56
N GLY A 258 35.21 -4.97 -4.50
CA GLY A 258 36.02 -6.19 -4.54
C GLY A 258 35.54 -7.31 -3.60
N VAL A 259 34.36 -7.17 -2.99
CA VAL A 259 33.71 -8.22 -2.19
C VAL A 259 32.43 -8.70 -2.87
N GLU A 260 32.04 -9.94 -2.57
CA GLU A 260 30.83 -10.59 -3.08
C GLU A 260 30.07 -11.24 -1.93
N THR A 261 28.73 -11.21 -1.98
CA THR A 261 27.88 -11.94 -1.02
C THR A 261 28.03 -13.45 -1.17
N THR A 262 28.05 -14.15 -0.05
CA THR A 262 28.24 -15.61 -0.01
C THR A 262 26.93 -16.39 0.02
N GLU A 263 25.88 -15.82 0.59
CA GLU A 263 24.57 -16.45 0.75
C GLU A 263 23.46 -15.39 0.67
N SER A 264 22.30 -15.77 0.14
CA SER A 264 21.15 -14.87 -0.04
C SER A 264 19.85 -15.56 0.34
N PHE A 265 19.04 -14.86 1.13
CA PHE A 265 17.77 -15.31 1.66
C PHE A 265 16.65 -14.50 1.01
N VAL A 266 15.73 -15.19 0.34
CA VAL A 266 14.56 -14.60 -0.30
C VAL A 266 13.55 -14.17 0.77
N ASP A 267 12.89 -13.03 0.58
CA ASP A 267 11.80 -12.57 1.44
C ASP A 267 10.55 -13.45 1.23
N VAL A 268 10.30 -14.35 2.18
CA VAL A 268 9.16 -15.26 2.14
C VAL A 268 7.80 -14.54 2.19
N ASN A 269 7.70 -13.35 2.78
CA ASN A 269 6.46 -12.56 2.78
C ASN A 269 6.23 -11.91 1.41
N ALA A 270 7.27 -11.40 0.76
CA ALA A 270 7.18 -10.92 -0.63
C ALA A 270 6.74 -12.05 -1.57
N ILE A 271 7.33 -13.25 -1.42
CA ILE A 271 6.91 -14.44 -2.17
C ILE A 271 5.47 -14.82 -1.88
N ALA A 272 5.04 -14.85 -0.61
CA ALA A 272 3.67 -15.20 -0.27
C ALA A 272 2.65 -14.19 -0.86
N ARG A 273 3.01 -12.90 -0.90
CA ARG A 273 2.22 -11.86 -1.60
C ARG A 273 2.16 -12.14 -3.11
N LEU A 274 3.29 -12.48 -3.74
CA LEU A 274 3.39 -12.77 -5.18
C LEU A 274 2.57 -14.01 -5.59
N ILE A 275 2.65 -15.09 -4.81
CA ILE A 275 1.84 -16.29 -5.07
C ILE A 275 0.35 -15.92 -4.93
N GLY A 276 -0.01 -15.19 -3.88
CA GLY A 276 -1.38 -14.79 -3.59
C GLY A 276 -2.26 -15.97 -3.17
N SER A 277 -3.44 -15.69 -2.60
CA SER A 277 -4.37 -16.75 -2.22
C SER A 277 -4.84 -17.55 -3.44
N VAL A 278 -4.82 -18.88 -3.34
CA VAL A 278 -5.30 -19.79 -4.39
C VAL A 278 -6.73 -20.21 -4.06
N SER A 279 -7.71 -19.57 -4.68
CA SER A 279 -9.13 -19.91 -4.51
C SER A 279 -9.70 -20.51 -5.80
N VAL A 280 -10.19 -21.75 -5.72
CA VAL A 280 -10.68 -22.50 -6.89
C VAL A 280 -12.05 -23.14 -6.62
N SER A 281 -12.80 -23.43 -7.69
CA SER A 281 -14.05 -24.18 -7.62
C SER A 281 -13.80 -25.66 -7.31
N ASN A 282 -14.86 -26.43 -7.04
CA ASN A 282 -14.72 -27.85 -6.67
C ASN A 282 -14.19 -28.76 -7.79
N GLY A 283 -14.08 -28.26 -9.04
CA GLY A 283 -13.40 -28.99 -10.10
C GLY A 283 -11.89 -29.08 -9.85
N ALA A 284 -11.23 -30.10 -10.42
CA ALA A 284 -9.79 -30.15 -10.42
C ALA A 284 -9.23 -28.92 -11.17
N LYS A 285 -8.21 -28.29 -10.61
CA LYS A 285 -7.65 -27.05 -11.15
C LYS A 285 -6.14 -27.00 -10.95
N THR A 286 -5.45 -26.52 -11.96
CA THR A 286 -4.02 -26.20 -11.88
C THR A 286 -3.84 -24.70 -11.96
N VAL A 287 -3.01 -24.16 -11.06
CA VAL A 287 -2.59 -22.76 -11.03
C VAL A 287 -1.07 -22.71 -11.16
N THR A 288 -0.57 -21.88 -12.05
CA THR A 288 0.87 -21.67 -12.27
C THR A 288 1.25 -20.25 -11.86
N LYS A 289 2.39 -20.11 -11.19
CA LYS A 289 2.94 -18.81 -10.76
C LYS A 289 4.42 -18.76 -11.11
N THR A 290 4.86 -17.64 -11.66
CA THR A 290 6.29 -17.35 -11.82
C THR A 290 6.80 -16.75 -10.52
N VAL A 291 7.78 -17.40 -9.90
CA VAL A 291 8.33 -17.07 -8.58
C VAL A 291 9.85 -16.96 -8.73
N PRO A 292 10.45 -15.76 -8.58
CA PRO A 292 11.89 -15.60 -8.63
C PRO A 292 12.58 -16.42 -7.53
N HIS A 293 13.74 -16.98 -7.86
CA HIS A 293 14.55 -17.81 -6.95
C HIS A 293 13.78 -18.95 -6.27
N LEU A 294 12.89 -19.60 -7.00
CA LEU A 294 12.05 -20.69 -6.48
C LEU A 294 12.89 -21.88 -5.97
N ASP A 295 14.11 -22.05 -6.49
CA ASP A 295 15.10 -23.03 -6.05
C ASP A 295 15.58 -22.80 -4.61
N LYS A 296 15.58 -21.55 -4.13
CA LYS A 296 15.96 -21.17 -2.76
C LYS A 296 14.86 -21.35 -1.72
N LEU A 297 13.67 -21.77 -2.15
CA LEU A 297 12.50 -21.88 -1.27
C LEU A 297 12.17 -23.34 -0.97
N GLN A 298 11.65 -23.60 0.23
CA GLN A 298 10.99 -24.85 0.58
C GLN A 298 9.49 -24.60 0.61
N LEU A 299 8.74 -25.41 -0.13
CA LEU A 299 7.29 -25.31 -0.23
C LEU A 299 6.67 -26.61 0.25
N ALA A 300 5.71 -26.52 1.17
CA ALA A 300 5.01 -27.68 1.70
C ALA A 300 3.53 -27.39 1.90
N CYS A 301 2.68 -28.39 1.68
CA CYS A 301 1.27 -28.33 2.02
C CYS A 301 0.87 -29.65 2.66
N ASP A 302 0.22 -29.60 3.83
CA ASP A 302 -0.14 -30.79 4.59
C ASP A 302 -1.40 -31.49 3.99
N ALA A 303 -2.13 -30.80 3.09
CA ALA A 303 -3.31 -31.33 2.44
C ALA A 303 -2.94 -32.30 1.29
N SER A 304 -3.43 -33.54 1.38
CA SER A 304 -3.21 -34.56 0.34
C SER A 304 -3.84 -34.24 -1.02
N TRP A 305 -4.74 -33.25 -1.08
CA TRP A 305 -5.44 -32.81 -2.28
C TRP A 305 -4.78 -31.59 -2.97
N VAL A 306 -3.65 -31.11 -2.44
CA VAL A 306 -2.83 -30.04 -3.01
C VAL A 306 -1.45 -30.61 -3.35
N HIS A 307 -1.09 -30.55 -4.63
CA HIS A 307 0.18 -31.04 -5.14
C HIS A 307 1.02 -29.88 -5.66
N LEU A 308 2.24 -29.77 -5.16
CA LEU A 308 3.18 -28.71 -5.51
C LEU A 308 4.30 -29.29 -6.37
N SER A 309 4.63 -28.62 -7.47
CA SER A 309 5.78 -28.96 -8.29
C SER A 309 6.47 -27.69 -8.79
N LYS A 310 7.77 -27.81 -9.06
CA LYS A 310 8.64 -26.71 -9.48
C LYS A 310 9.31 -27.07 -10.79
N ASP A 311 9.36 -26.12 -11.72
CA ASP A 311 10.15 -26.20 -12.94
C ASP A 311 10.80 -24.83 -13.20
N GLY A 312 12.11 -24.73 -12.94
CA GLY A 312 12.81 -23.45 -12.83
C GLY A 312 12.09 -22.51 -11.83
N ASN A 313 11.75 -21.31 -12.30
CA ASN A 313 10.98 -20.33 -11.54
C ASN A 313 9.46 -20.54 -11.61
N THR A 314 8.97 -21.61 -12.23
CA THR A 314 7.52 -21.89 -12.33
C THR A 314 7.08 -22.79 -11.19
N LEU A 315 6.23 -22.25 -10.30
CA LEU A 315 5.49 -23.01 -9.30
C LEU A 315 4.16 -23.47 -9.89
N THR A 316 3.93 -24.77 -9.90
CA THR A 316 2.64 -25.38 -10.25
C THR A 316 1.94 -25.89 -8.99
N ILE A 317 0.72 -25.41 -8.78
CA ILE A 317 -0.18 -25.77 -7.68
C ILE A 317 -1.37 -26.52 -8.30
N ALA A 318 -1.36 -27.85 -8.20
CA ALA A 318 -2.45 -28.69 -8.67
C ALA A 318 -3.39 -29.04 -7.50
N VAL A 319 -4.65 -28.65 -7.65
CA VAL A 319 -5.72 -28.87 -6.67
C VAL A 319 -6.65 -29.94 -7.22
N GLU A 320 -6.79 -31.05 -6.50
CA GLU A 320 -7.69 -32.12 -6.90
C GLU A 320 -9.15 -31.68 -6.85
N ALA A 321 -10.04 -32.39 -7.56
CA ALA A 321 -11.47 -32.14 -7.44
C ALA A 321 -11.96 -32.41 -6.01
N ASN A 322 -12.85 -31.55 -5.50
CA ASN A 322 -13.58 -31.80 -4.27
C ASN A 322 -14.91 -32.48 -4.61
N PRO A 323 -15.09 -33.77 -4.29
CA PRO A 323 -16.32 -34.48 -4.63
C PRO A 323 -17.52 -34.04 -3.78
N VAL A 324 -17.29 -33.33 -2.66
CA VAL A 324 -18.35 -32.92 -1.73
C VAL A 324 -18.66 -31.44 -1.91
N ALA A 325 -19.49 -31.11 -2.89
CA ALA A 325 -19.77 -29.71 -3.26
C ALA A 325 -20.36 -28.84 -2.13
N THR A 326 -20.91 -29.45 -1.08
CA THR A 326 -21.50 -28.79 0.10
C THR A 326 -20.52 -28.55 1.24
N LYS A 327 -19.28 -29.05 1.14
CA LYS A 327 -18.23 -28.85 2.13
C LYS A 327 -17.06 -28.10 1.48
N ALA A 328 -16.74 -26.94 2.02
CA ALA A 328 -15.51 -26.26 1.66
C ALA A 328 -14.31 -27.00 2.29
N ARG A 329 -13.15 -26.88 1.66
CA ARG A 329 -11.88 -27.28 2.26
C ARG A 329 -10.84 -26.18 2.07
N GLY A 330 -10.09 -25.92 3.12
CA GLY A 330 -8.99 -24.97 3.16
C GLY A 330 -7.70 -25.68 3.52
N SER A 331 -6.58 -25.12 3.08
CA SER A 331 -5.25 -25.48 3.56
C SER A 331 -4.31 -24.30 3.36
N LYS A 332 -3.05 -24.49 3.75
CA LYS A 332 -1.99 -23.50 3.58
C LYS A 332 -0.78 -24.15 2.95
N ILE A 333 -0.17 -23.41 2.02
CA ILE A 333 1.17 -23.68 1.53
C ILE A 333 2.12 -22.90 2.44
N LYS A 334 2.99 -23.63 3.14
CA LYS A 334 4.12 -23.05 3.87
C LYS A 334 5.22 -22.72 2.86
N VAL A 335 5.74 -21.50 2.95
CA VAL A 335 6.84 -20.98 2.14
C VAL A 335 7.97 -20.66 3.10
N SER A 336 9.11 -21.33 2.98
CA SER A 336 10.28 -21.09 3.84
C SER A 336 11.54 -20.87 3.02
N ASN A 337 12.43 -20.02 3.52
CA ASN A 337 13.80 -19.86 3.02
C ASN A 337 14.82 -20.62 3.90
N GLY A 338 14.35 -21.47 4.84
CA GLY A 338 15.16 -22.17 5.84
C GLY A 338 15.27 -21.45 7.19
N THR A 339 15.08 -20.13 7.22
CA THR A 339 15.15 -19.30 8.43
C THR A 339 13.78 -18.73 8.80
N ASP A 340 13.10 -18.16 7.81
CA ASP A 340 11.78 -17.54 7.93
C ASP A 340 10.70 -18.42 7.28
N GLU A 341 9.45 -18.22 7.71
CA GLU A 341 8.28 -18.87 7.13
C GLU A 341 7.16 -17.85 6.86
N ALA A 342 6.51 -18.00 5.70
CA ALA A 342 5.24 -17.37 5.38
C ALA A 342 4.22 -18.42 4.90
N GLN A 343 2.95 -18.02 4.81
CA GLN A 343 1.86 -18.93 4.45
C GLN A 343 0.98 -18.33 3.36
N VAL A 344 0.59 -19.18 2.41
CA VAL A 344 -0.36 -18.86 1.34
C VAL A 344 -1.59 -19.74 1.50
N GLN A 345 -2.78 -19.15 1.45
CA GLN A 345 -4.03 -19.91 1.56
C GLN A 345 -4.35 -20.64 0.25
N VAL A 346 -4.85 -21.86 0.38
CA VAL A 346 -5.48 -22.63 -0.70
C VAL A 346 -6.90 -22.97 -0.28
N LEU A 347 -7.88 -22.51 -1.05
CA LEU A 347 -9.29 -22.63 -0.77
C LEU A 347 -9.97 -23.33 -1.94
N GLN A 348 -10.80 -24.33 -1.64
CA GLN A 348 -11.62 -24.99 -2.65
C GLN A 348 -13.06 -25.11 -2.19
N TYR A 349 -13.95 -24.38 -2.87
CA TYR A 349 -15.38 -24.37 -2.58
C TYR A 349 -16.20 -23.74 -3.71
N ASP A 350 -17.48 -24.07 -3.73
CA ASP A 350 -18.49 -23.41 -4.56
C ASP A 350 -19.64 -22.90 -3.68
N LEU A 351 -20.55 -22.14 -4.30
CA LEU A 351 -21.75 -21.62 -3.66
C LEU A 351 -22.48 -22.61 -2.72
N PRO A 352 -22.69 -23.91 -3.04
CA PRO A 352 -23.43 -24.80 -2.15
C PRO A 352 -22.80 -24.95 -0.76
N ALA A 353 -21.47 -24.81 -0.63
CA ALA A 353 -20.80 -24.85 0.67
C ALA A 353 -21.14 -23.64 1.55
N LEU A 354 -21.45 -22.49 0.94
CA LEU A 354 -21.79 -21.24 1.61
C LEU A 354 -23.26 -21.18 2.08
N LEU A 355 -24.09 -22.14 1.68
CA LEU A 355 -25.51 -22.17 2.04
C LEU A 355 -25.72 -22.97 3.34
N GLY A 356 -26.82 -22.69 4.02
CA GLY A 356 -27.23 -23.40 5.23
C GLY A 356 -27.08 -22.54 6.49
N SER A 357 -27.05 -23.21 7.64
CA SER A 357 -27.06 -22.57 8.95
C SER A 357 -25.66 -22.13 9.40
N TYR A 358 -25.63 -21.01 10.10
CA TYR A 358 -24.46 -20.37 10.69
C TYR A 358 -24.81 -19.94 12.12
N LYS A 359 -23.80 -19.85 12.98
CA LYS A 359 -23.87 -19.11 14.23
C LYS A 359 -23.34 -17.70 13.97
N LEU A 360 -24.13 -16.68 14.30
CA LEU A 360 -23.72 -15.29 14.22
C LEU A 360 -23.29 -14.83 15.61
N THR A 361 -22.06 -14.34 15.74
CA THR A 361 -21.55 -13.67 16.93
C THR A 361 -21.38 -12.18 16.62
N MET A 362 -21.84 -11.31 17.52
CA MET A 362 -21.76 -9.86 17.34
C MET A 362 -21.71 -9.15 18.69
N THR A 363 -21.30 -7.89 18.71
CA THR A 363 -21.63 -6.99 19.81
C THR A 363 -22.87 -6.18 19.42
N ALA A 364 -23.95 -6.33 20.19
CA ALA A 364 -25.23 -5.66 19.96
C ALA A 364 -25.72 -4.95 21.22
N TYR A 365 -26.69 -4.04 21.07
CA TYR A 365 -27.27 -3.34 22.21
C TYR A 365 -28.18 -4.29 23.00
N ASP A 366 -27.90 -4.40 24.29
CA ASP A 366 -28.71 -5.13 25.27
C ASP A 366 -29.55 -4.10 26.03
N PRO A 367 -30.89 -4.08 25.83
CA PRO A 367 -31.77 -3.11 26.49
C PRO A 367 -31.86 -3.33 27.99
N ASP A 368 -31.69 -4.56 28.49
CA ASP A 368 -31.77 -4.85 29.92
C ASP A 368 -30.53 -4.36 30.67
N ALA A 369 -29.38 -4.39 30.00
CA ALA A 369 -28.10 -3.92 30.52
C ALA A 369 -27.78 -2.47 30.14
N GLU A 370 -28.61 -1.83 29.31
CA GLU A 370 -28.39 -0.53 28.68
C GLU A 370 -26.99 -0.37 28.04
N ALA A 371 -26.41 -1.47 27.54
CA ALA A 371 -25.02 -1.52 27.11
C ALA A 371 -24.80 -2.38 25.86
N PHE A 372 -23.69 -2.15 25.15
CA PHE A 372 -23.26 -3.01 24.06
C PHE A 372 -22.55 -4.25 24.60
N ARG A 373 -23.08 -5.43 24.31
CA ARG A 373 -22.55 -6.72 24.78
C ARG A 373 -22.42 -7.72 23.65
N GLN A 374 -21.47 -8.63 23.81
CA GLN A 374 -21.34 -9.75 22.89
C GLN A 374 -22.56 -10.68 23.04
N THR A 375 -23.17 -11.03 21.93
CA THR A 375 -24.33 -11.92 21.85
C THR A 375 -24.21 -12.84 20.64
N THR A 376 -25.02 -13.90 20.62
CA THR A 376 -25.05 -14.86 19.52
C THR A 376 -26.48 -15.12 19.04
N ARG A 377 -26.67 -15.24 17.73
CA ARG A 377 -27.95 -15.53 17.07
C ARG A 377 -27.77 -16.64 16.04
N ASN A 378 -28.83 -17.40 15.76
CA ASN A 378 -28.81 -18.29 14.61
C ASN A 378 -28.94 -17.47 13.32
N ALA A 379 -28.16 -17.84 12.32
CA ALA A 379 -28.22 -17.24 10.99
C ALA A 379 -28.31 -18.33 9.92
N LYS A 380 -28.84 -17.99 8.75
CA LYS A 380 -28.97 -18.94 7.64
C LYS A 380 -28.83 -18.23 6.30
N ILE A 381 -27.89 -18.68 5.49
CA ILE A 381 -27.80 -18.27 4.09
C ILE A 381 -28.63 -19.24 3.25
N ARG A 382 -29.58 -18.72 2.49
CA ARG A 382 -30.48 -19.51 1.65
C ARG A 382 -30.77 -18.81 0.33
N TYR A 383 -31.42 -19.53 -0.58
CA TYR A 383 -31.97 -18.94 -1.79
C TYR A 383 -33.39 -19.44 -2.05
N THR A 384 -34.11 -18.71 -2.89
CA THR A 384 -35.38 -19.14 -3.50
C THR A 384 -35.28 -19.02 -5.02
N GLY A 385 -36.18 -19.68 -5.75
CA GLY A 385 -36.17 -19.71 -7.21
C GLY A 385 -35.11 -20.64 -7.80
N SER A 386 -34.92 -20.57 -9.12
CA SER A 386 -34.01 -21.45 -9.88
C SER A 386 -33.34 -20.71 -11.03
N GLY A 387 -32.20 -21.24 -11.50
CA GLY A 387 -31.42 -20.69 -12.61
C GLY A 387 -31.12 -19.19 -12.44
N LYS A 388 -31.46 -18.40 -13.46
CA LYS A 388 -31.26 -16.94 -13.48
C LYS A 388 -32.14 -16.17 -12.47
N ASN A 389 -33.21 -16.78 -11.98
CA ASN A 389 -34.17 -16.17 -11.05
C ASN A 389 -33.86 -16.46 -9.57
N ARG A 390 -32.68 -17.03 -9.25
CA ARG A 390 -32.30 -17.27 -7.86
C ARG A 390 -32.16 -15.95 -7.10
N LYS A 391 -32.83 -15.86 -5.94
CA LYS A 391 -32.70 -14.76 -4.98
C LYS A 391 -32.07 -15.28 -3.69
N TYR A 392 -31.01 -14.64 -3.22
CA TYR A 392 -30.28 -15.07 -2.02
C TYR A 392 -30.65 -14.21 -0.81
N PHE A 393 -30.61 -14.81 0.37
CA PHE A 393 -30.98 -14.16 1.61
C PHE A 393 -30.05 -14.61 2.74
N LEU A 394 -29.68 -13.66 3.61
CA LEU A 394 -29.24 -13.95 4.96
C LEU A 394 -30.42 -13.77 5.90
N ASN A 395 -30.86 -14.87 6.51
CA ASN A 395 -31.81 -14.85 7.60
C ASN A 395 -31.04 -14.79 8.91
N VAL A 396 -31.46 -13.93 9.85
CA VAL A 396 -30.92 -13.86 11.21
C VAL A 396 -32.09 -13.89 12.18
N GLU A 397 -32.06 -14.84 13.11
CA GLU A 397 -33.06 -14.96 14.17
C GLU A 397 -33.17 -13.64 14.94
N SER A 398 -34.39 -13.16 15.15
CA SER A 398 -34.65 -11.95 15.94
C SER A 398 -35.39 -12.26 17.23
N GLY A 399 -35.38 -11.32 18.18
CA GLY A 399 -36.20 -11.39 19.39
C GLY A 399 -37.70 -11.17 19.16
N TYR A 400 -38.15 -10.95 17.92
CA TYR A 400 -39.52 -10.55 17.58
C TYR A 400 -40.35 -11.67 16.94
N GLY A 401 -39.89 -12.93 17.02
CA GLY A 401 -40.64 -14.10 16.53
C GLY A 401 -40.58 -14.36 15.02
N ALA A 402 -39.92 -13.49 14.25
CA ALA A 402 -39.58 -13.72 12.84
C ALA A 402 -38.13 -13.30 12.55
N ASP A 403 -37.50 -13.90 11.54
CA ASP A 403 -36.11 -13.56 11.18
C ASP A 403 -36.02 -12.16 10.56
N TYR A 404 -34.90 -11.48 10.80
CA TYR A 404 -34.41 -10.45 9.88
C TYR A 404 -33.99 -11.10 8.58
N ILE A 405 -34.55 -10.66 7.44
CA ILE A 405 -34.27 -11.22 6.11
C ILE A 405 -33.54 -10.17 5.27
N PHE A 406 -32.22 -10.30 5.15
CA PHE A 406 -31.39 -9.43 4.32
C PHE A 406 -31.27 -10.01 2.91
N PRO A 407 -31.76 -9.33 1.86
CA PRO A 407 -31.54 -9.77 0.48
C PRO A 407 -30.07 -9.62 0.08
N LEU A 408 -29.51 -10.66 -0.53
CA LEU A 408 -28.11 -10.72 -0.97
C LEU A 408 -27.99 -10.85 -2.49
N THR A 409 -26.89 -10.31 -3.03
CA THR A 409 -26.47 -10.53 -4.42
C THR A 409 -25.23 -11.40 -4.43
N TYR A 410 -25.25 -12.54 -5.14
CA TYR A 410 -24.09 -13.43 -5.21
C TYR A 410 -23.13 -12.97 -6.33
N VAL A 411 -21.86 -12.79 -5.99
CA VAL A 411 -20.80 -12.41 -6.93
C VAL A 411 -19.97 -13.65 -7.20
N GLN A 412 -20.30 -14.35 -8.30
CA GLN A 412 -19.69 -15.64 -8.65
C GLN A 412 -18.17 -15.55 -8.83
N SER A 413 -17.65 -14.47 -9.42
CA SER A 413 -16.20 -14.29 -9.62
C SER A 413 -15.42 -14.22 -8.31
N ALA A 414 -16.03 -13.72 -7.24
CA ALA A 414 -15.42 -13.54 -5.93
C ALA A 414 -15.80 -14.61 -4.91
N ASN A 415 -16.73 -15.53 -5.25
CA ASN A 415 -17.35 -16.43 -4.28
C ASN A 415 -17.82 -15.70 -3.00
N ALA A 416 -18.47 -14.55 -3.19
CA ALA A 416 -18.85 -13.62 -2.12
C ALA A 416 -20.30 -13.14 -2.29
N PHE A 417 -20.85 -12.52 -1.25
CA PHE A 417 -22.17 -11.87 -1.32
C PHE A 417 -22.05 -10.36 -1.13
N LEU A 418 -22.91 -9.60 -1.79
CA LEU A 418 -23.15 -8.19 -1.51
C LEU A 418 -24.47 -8.02 -0.76
N MET A 419 -24.43 -7.26 0.33
CA MET A 419 -25.61 -6.76 1.03
C MET A 419 -25.77 -5.27 0.70
N GLN A 420 -26.94 -4.85 0.23
CA GLN A 420 -27.19 -3.46 -0.13
C GLN A 420 -27.68 -2.69 1.10
N SER A 421 -27.42 -1.39 1.18
CA SER A 421 -27.99 -0.52 2.21
C SER A 421 -29.46 -0.18 1.90
N GLY A 422 -30.23 0.17 2.93
CA GLY A 422 -31.62 0.61 2.80
C GLY A 422 -32.62 -0.49 2.40
N GLN A 423 -32.26 -1.76 2.58
CA GLN A 423 -33.15 -2.90 2.34
C GLN A 423 -34.07 -3.10 3.55
N LYS A 424 -35.36 -3.32 3.28
CA LYS A 424 -36.30 -3.77 4.31
C LYS A 424 -35.94 -5.19 4.75
N VAL A 425 -35.76 -5.41 6.06
CA VAL A 425 -35.35 -6.70 6.64
C VAL A 425 -36.44 -7.38 7.45
N ILE A 426 -37.36 -6.63 8.06
CA ILE A 426 -38.53 -7.17 8.78
C ILE A 426 -39.62 -6.10 8.88
N THR A 427 -40.87 -6.53 9.06
CA THR A 427 -41.99 -5.68 9.43
C THR A 427 -42.48 -6.09 10.82
N LEU A 428 -42.56 -5.13 11.73
CA LEU A 428 -43.02 -5.34 13.10
C LEU A 428 -44.40 -4.72 13.27
N HIS A 429 -45.38 -5.53 13.68
CA HIS A 429 -46.75 -5.08 13.93
C HIS A 429 -46.95 -4.88 15.44
N GLY A 430 -46.96 -3.62 15.87
CA GLY A 430 -47.36 -3.23 17.22
C GLY A 430 -48.88 -3.08 17.35
N GLN A 431 -49.35 -2.86 18.58
CA GLN A 431 -50.80 -2.72 18.87
C GLN A 431 -51.46 -1.53 18.17
N SER A 432 -50.71 -0.44 17.92
CA SER A 432 -51.23 0.81 17.33
C SER A 432 -50.45 1.30 16.11
N LYS A 433 -49.25 0.76 15.86
CA LYS A 433 -48.36 1.19 14.78
C LYS A 433 -47.61 0.00 14.18
N THR A 434 -47.39 0.06 12.87
CA THR A 434 -46.50 -0.85 12.15
C THR A 434 -45.17 -0.15 11.91
N TYR A 435 -44.07 -0.85 12.17
CA TYR A 435 -42.72 -0.39 11.89
C TYR A 435 -42.08 -1.24 10.81
N TYR A 436 -41.43 -0.59 9.87
CA TYR A 436 -40.64 -1.23 8.82
C TYR A 436 -39.17 -1.08 9.17
N ILE A 437 -38.44 -2.19 9.24
CA ILE A 437 -37.04 -2.16 9.65
C ILE A 437 -36.15 -2.20 8.42
N GLY A 438 -35.28 -1.21 8.26
CA GLY A 438 -34.32 -1.11 7.16
C GLY A 438 -32.88 -1.25 7.66
N ASN A 439 -32.00 -1.88 6.87
CA ASN A 439 -30.57 -1.94 7.19
C ASN A 439 -29.80 -0.70 6.70
N ALA A 440 -28.70 -0.39 7.35
CA ALA A 440 -27.74 0.63 6.96
C ALA A 440 -26.32 0.23 7.40
N PHE A 441 -25.31 0.90 6.84
CA PHE A 441 -23.90 0.65 7.16
C PHE A 441 -23.28 1.93 7.73
N ASN A 442 -22.66 1.82 8.90
CA ASN A 442 -21.83 2.90 9.42
C ASN A 442 -20.36 2.56 9.18
N ILE A 443 -19.64 3.55 8.63
CA ILE A 443 -18.19 3.50 8.40
C ILE A 443 -17.44 3.88 9.67
N ASN A 444 -18.04 4.76 10.49
CA ASN A 444 -17.55 5.13 11.82
C ASN A 444 -18.72 5.72 12.64
N LYS A 445 -18.41 6.38 13.77
CA LYS A 445 -19.43 6.96 14.66
C LYS A 445 -20.24 8.11 14.03
N SER A 446 -19.67 8.86 13.09
CA SER A 446 -20.28 10.06 12.49
C SER A 446 -20.65 9.92 11.02
N GLN A 447 -20.21 8.85 10.35
CA GLN A 447 -20.45 8.59 8.94
C GLN A 447 -21.13 7.25 8.73
N GLY A 448 -22.24 7.27 7.99
CA GLY A 448 -22.98 6.08 7.61
C GLY A 448 -23.89 6.32 6.43
N THR A 449 -24.50 5.25 5.93
CA THR A 449 -25.36 5.32 4.74
C THR A 449 -26.73 5.92 5.02
N GLY A 450 -27.18 5.93 6.29
CA GLY A 450 -28.51 6.38 6.67
C GLY A 450 -29.59 5.66 5.85
N VAL A 451 -30.46 6.44 5.21
CA VAL A 451 -31.53 5.97 4.31
C VAL A 451 -31.06 5.70 2.87
N GLY A 452 -29.78 5.94 2.57
CA GLY A 452 -29.21 5.75 1.24
C GLY A 452 -29.21 4.28 0.81
N THR A 453 -29.45 4.04 -0.48
CA THR A 453 -29.60 2.68 -1.07
C THR A 453 -28.48 2.32 -2.05
N ASN A 454 -27.48 3.17 -2.24
CA ASN A 454 -26.44 2.96 -3.26
C ASN A 454 -25.14 2.32 -2.73
N ALA A 455 -25.11 1.92 -1.46
CA ALA A 455 -23.93 1.31 -0.85
C ALA A 455 -24.10 -0.21 -0.75
N TYR A 456 -23.02 -0.94 -1.01
CA TYR A 456 -22.98 -2.40 -1.05
C TYR A 456 -21.83 -2.91 -0.19
N ASN A 457 -22.15 -3.63 0.88
CA ASN A 457 -21.19 -4.25 1.77
C ASN A 457 -20.83 -5.66 1.27
N LEU A 458 -19.54 -5.92 1.06
CA LEU A 458 -19.03 -7.22 0.59
C LEU A 458 -18.79 -8.18 1.76
N ILE A 459 -19.44 -9.34 1.68
CA ILE A 459 -19.30 -10.47 2.62
C ILE A 459 -18.45 -11.54 1.95
N SER A 460 -17.23 -11.70 2.44
CA SER A 460 -16.24 -12.65 1.92
C SER A 460 -15.97 -13.76 2.95
N PHE A 461 -15.78 -15.00 2.48
CA PHE A 461 -15.73 -16.20 3.32
C PHE A 461 -14.32 -16.75 3.52
N GLU A 462 -13.86 -16.85 4.75
CA GLU A 462 -12.62 -17.52 5.14
C GLU A 462 -12.94 -18.99 5.37
N ILE A 463 -12.05 -19.86 4.89
CA ILE A 463 -12.14 -21.30 5.12
C ILE A 463 -10.91 -21.69 5.93
N SER A 464 -11.11 -22.25 7.11
CA SER A 464 -10.03 -22.79 7.92
C SER A 464 -9.59 -24.16 7.42
N ASP A 465 -8.46 -24.64 7.94
CA ASP A 465 -7.85 -25.91 7.52
C ASP A 465 -8.75 -27.13 7.80
N ASN A 466 -9.63 -27.02 8.81
CA ASN A 466 -10.65 -28.03 9.11
C ASN A 466 -11.94 -27.89 8.27
N GLY A 467 -12.01 -26.91 7.36
CA GLY A 467 -13.17 -26.66 6.50
C GLY A 467 -14.30 -25.84 7.14
N ASP A 468 -14.09 -25.28 8.34
CA ASP A 468 -15.05 -24.33 8.91
C ASP A 468 -15.07 -23.05 8.07
N ILE A 469 -16.26 -22.47 7.96
CA ILE A 469 -16.50 -21.30 7.12
C ILE A 469 -16.83 -20.12 8.02
N ARG A 470 -16.09 -19.04 7.88
CA ARG A 470 -16.30 -17.79 8.62
C ARG A 470 -16.48 -16.62 7.67
N ALA A 471 -17.34 -15.67 8.00
CA ALA A 471 -17.40 -14.40 7.28
C ALA A 471 -17.77 -13.25 8.20
N SER A 472 -17.07 -12.13 8.07
CA SER A 472 -17.53 -10.86 8.63
C SER A 472 -18.70 -10.34 7.81
N LEU A 473 -19.78 -9.94 8.49
CA LEU A 473 -20.86 -9.17 7.89
C LEU A 473 -20.48 -7.68 7.75
N CYS A 474 -19.45 -7.22 8.45
CA CYS A 474 -18.87 -5.88 8.33
C CYS A 474 -17.64 -5.94 7.41
N GLY A 475 -17.81 -5.61 6.13
CA GLY A 475 -16.78 -5.79 5.10
C GLY A 475 -16.55 -4.55 4.23
N PRO A 476 -15.69 -4.66 3.20
CA PRO A 476 -15.37 -3.55 2.30
C PRO A 476 -16.63 -3.00 1.62
N LEU A 477 -16.71 -1.68 1.50
CA LEU A 477 -17.87 -0.98 0.97
C LEU A 477 -17.67 -0.62 -0.51
N PHE A 478 -18.72 -0.82 -1.29
CA PHE A 478 -18.74 -0.56 -2.72
C PHE A 478 -19.93 0.31 -3.11
N VAL A 479 -19.81 0.98 -4.24
CA VAL A 479 -20.92 1.62 -4.96
C VAL A 479 -21.04 1.04 -6.36
N ILE A 480 -22.23 1.10 -6.95
CA ILE A 480 -22.41 0.73 -8.36
C ILE A 480 -22.50 2.01 -9.19
N SER A 481 -21.49 2.25 -10.03
CA SER A 481 -21.44 3.39 -10.95
C SER A 481 -21.23 2.88 -12.37
N GLY A 482 -22.06 3.32 -13.32
CA GLY A 482 -22.00 2.84 -14.71
C GLY A 482 -22.17 1.32 -14.86
N GLY A 483 -22.88 0.66 -13.92
CA GLY A 483 -23.04 -0.80 -13.89
C GLY A 483 -21.81 -1.56 -13.39
N ARG A 484 -20.79 -0.88 -12.87
CA ARG A 484 -19.56 -1.47 -12.31
C ARG A 484 -19.53 -1.30 -10.80
N LEU A 485 -19.09 -2.35 -10.11
CA LEU A 485 -18.86 -2.32 -8.67
C LEU A 485 -17.51 -1.61 -8.40
N GLN A 486 -17.54 -0.51 -7.67
CA GLN A 486 -16.35 0.30 -7.39
C GLN A 486 -16.09 0.33 -5.88
N TYR A 487 -14.89 -0.05 -5.47
CA TYR A 487 -14.49 -0.02 -4.07
C TYR A 487 -14.34 1.44 -3.62
N THR A 488 -14.90 1.79 -2.46
CA THR A 488 -14.87 3.18 -1.96
C THR A 488 -13.62 3.51 -1.17
N GLY A 489 -12.74 2.54 -0.91
CA GLY A 489 -11.64 2.68 0.05
C GLY A 489 -12.07 2.53 1.52
N LEU A 490 -13.36 2.33 1.79
CA LEU A 490 -13.94 2.27 3.14
C LEU A 490 -14.43 0.88 3.49
N THR A 491 -14.53 0.59 4.79
CA THR A 491 -15.05 -0.69 5.32
C THR A 491 -16.19 -0.40 6.29
N THR A 492 -17.27 -1.17 6.21
CA THR A 492 -18.37 -1.12 7.18
C THR A 492 -17.85 -1.52 8.55
N GLN A 493 -18.14 -0.73 9.58
CA GLN A 493 -17.82 -1.06 10.96
C GLN A 493 -19.04 -1.54 11.75
N ILE A 494 -20.23 -1.00 11.43
CA ILE A 494 -21.47 -1.31 12.15
C ILE A 494 -22.60 -1.51 11.15
N ILE A 495 -23.36 -2.58 11.29
CA ILE A 495 -24.66 -2.74 10.63
C ILE A 495 -25.72 -2.14 11.56
N VAL A 496 -26.49 -1.19 11.05
CA VAL A 496 -27.56 -0.54 11.82
C VAL A 496 -28.89 -1.00 11.28
N LEU A 497 -29.82 -1.34 12.17
CA LEU A 497 -31.21 -1.59 11.82
C LEU A 497 -32.05 -0.39 12.27
N TYR A 498 -32.57 0.37 11.31
CA TYR A 498 -33.42 1.53 11.54
C TYR A 498 -34.90 1.16 11.47
N ALA A 499 -35.70 1.73 12.36
CA ALA A 499 -37.15 1.61 12.34
C ALA A 499 -37.77 2.81 11.62
N PHE A 500 -38.67 2.54 10.68
CA PHE A 500 -39.41 3.52 9.91
C PHE A 500 -40.91 3.35 10.12
N THR A 501 -41.64 4.45 10.12
CA THR A 501 -43.11 4.46 10.26
C THR A 501 -43.85 4.30 8.93
N GLY A 502 -43.13 4.32 7.80
CA GLY A 502 -43.69 4.15 6.46
C GLY A 502 -42.65 3.74 5.44
N GLU A 503 -43.12 3.42 4.23
CA GLU A 503 -42.30 3.16 3.04
C GLU A 503 -42.67 4.17 1.93
N PRO A 504 -41.74 4.63 1.08
CA PRO A 504 -40.30 4.30 1.08
C PRO A 504 -39.55 4.90 2.28
N PHE A 505 -38.39 4.33 2.64
CA PHE A 505 -37.58 4.83 3.75
C PHE A 505 -37.03 6.23 3.46
N SER A 506 -37.28 7.17 4.36
CA SER A 506 -36.79 8.55 4.30
C SER A 506 -36.47 9.07 5.69
N GLU A 507 -35.81 10.23 5.76
CA GLU A 507 -35.54 10.88 7.04
C GLU A 507 -36.85 11.28 7.74
N ASP A 508 -37.88 11.68 6.98
CA ASP A 508 -39.17 12.11 7.51
C ASP A 508 -39.92 11.02 8.28
N ASN A 509 -39.71 9.76 7.92
CA ASN A 509 -40.40 8.63 8.56
C ASN A 509 -39.49 7.77 9.45
N LEU A 510 -38.24 8.19 9.66
CA LEU A 510 -37.28 7.54 10.55
C LEU A 510 -37.69 7.72 12.01
N ALA A 511 -38.01 6.61 12.69
CA ALA A 511 -38.37 6.60 14.11
C ALA A 511 -37.17 6.45 15.04
N GLY A 512 -36.03 5.98 14.53
CA GLY A 512 -34.82 5.72 15.31
C GLY A 512 -34.15 4.41 14.92
N TRP A 513 -33.08 4.05 15.62
CA TRP A 513 -32.44 2.73 15.46
C TRP A 513 -33.08 1.70 16.39
N LEU A 514 -33.27 0.50 15.88
CA LEU A 514 -33.76 -0.68 16.60
C LEU A 514 -32.61 -1.52 17.16
N ASP A 515 -31.56 -1.73 16.34
CA ASP A 515 -30.41 -2.56 16.71
C ASP A 515 -29.14 -2.07 15.98
N LYS A 516 -27.97 -2.42 16.50
CA LYS A 516 -26.65 -2.06 15.96
C LYS A 516 -25.67 -3.20 16.19
N TRP A 517 -25.11 -3.74 15.12
CA TRP A 517 -24.22 -4.90 15.18
C TRP A 517 -22.79 -4.50 14.84
N GLN A 518 -21.90 -4.66 15.81
CA GLN A 518 -20.46 -4.50 15.65
C GLN A 518 -19.80 -5.87 15.64
N ASN A 519 -18.67 -6.02 14.94
CA ASN A 519 -17.92 -7.28 14.86
C ASN A 519 -18.82 -8.49 14.52
N ALA A 520 -19.81 -8.25 13.65
CA ALA A 520 -20.80 -9.25 13.29
C ALA A 520 -20.16 -10.31 12.39
N VAL A 521 -20.02 -11.53 12.89
CA VAL A 521 -19.32 -12.64 12.24
C VAL A 521 -20.21 -13.87 12.22
N ILE A 522 -20.42 -14.44 11.03
CA ILE A 522 -21.08 -15.73 10.86
C ILE A 522 -20.06 -16.86 10.76
N GLU A 523 -20.32 -17.97 11.44
CA GLU A 523 -19.48 -19.16 11.46
C GLU A 523 -20.31 -20.42 11.23
N LYS A 524 -19.83 -21.31 10.37
CA LYS A 524 -20.42 -22.62 10.08
C LYS A 524 -19.34 -23.67 10.25
N THR A 525 -19.53 -24.55 11.23
CA THR A 525 -18.61 -25.65 11.49
C THR A 525 -18.82 -26.78 10.49
N SER A 526 -17.73 -27.36 10.03
CA SER A 526 -17.65 -28.53 9.15
C SER A 526 -18.24 -29.79 9.79
N THR A 527 -18.23 -29.85 11.13
CA THR A 527 -18.89 -30.85 11.98
C THR A 527 -20.03 -30.20 12.77
N SER A 528 -21.27 -30.39 12.35
CA SER A 528 -22.43 -29.89 13.09
C SER A 528 -22.80 -30.82 14.26
N SER A 529 -22.41 -30.49 15.50
CA SER A 529 -23.21 -30.61 16.74
C SER A 529 -22.48 -30.03 17.98
N PRO A 530 -23.20 -29.60 19.05
CA PRO A 530 -22.82 -28.43 19.86
C PRO A 530 -21.92 -28.67 21.09
N ALA A 531 -21.02 -27.70 21.29
CA ALA A 531 -20.47 -27.10 22.50
C ALA A 531 -19.83 -27.94 23.63
N LYS A 532 -18.60 -27.53 24.00
CA LYS A 532 -18.30 -27.14 25.39
C LYS A 532 -17.52 -25.81 25.37
N PRO A 533 -18.00 -24.73 26.00
CA PRO A 533 -17.18 -23.55 26.24
C PRO A 533 -16.04 -23.94 27.20
N ALA A 534 -14.81 -23.55 26.87
CA ALA A 534 -13.73 -23.54 27.85
C ALA A 534 -13.99 -22.39 28.85
N PRO A 535 -13.67 -22.57 30.14
CA PRO A 535 -13.88 -21.54 31.15
C PRO A 535 -13.02 -20.31 30.83
N LEU A 536 -13.66 -19.15 30.80
CA LEU A 536 -12.97 -17.87 30.82
C LEU A 536 -12.45 -17.66 32.24
N PHE A 537 -11.18 -17.26 32.31
CA PHE A 537 -10.43 -16.90 33.50
C PHE A 537 -11.26 -16.07 34.49
N ASP A 538 -11.23 -16.51 35.76
CA ASP A 538 -11.37 -15.60 36.89
C ASP A 538 -10.27 -14.55 36.81
N ASP A 539 -10.62 -13.29 37.00
CA ASP A 539 -9.89 -12.44 37.93
C ASP A 539 -10.80 -11.31 38.42
N ASP A 540 -10.94 -11.28 39.73
CA ASP A 540 -11.60 -10.27 40.53
C ASP A 540 -10.86 -8.92 40.52
N ALA A 541 -11.63 -7.90 40.89
CA ALA A 541 -11.22 -6.69 41.60
C ALA A 541 -10.53 -5.54 40.85
N ALA A 542 -11.33 -4.48 40.66
CA ALA A 542 -11.11 -3.12 41.16
C ALA A 542 -9.80 -2.39 40.83
N GLY A 543 -9.91 -1.27 40.10
CA GLY A 543 -8.93 -0.20 40.18
C GLY A 543 -8.84 0.68 38.95
N SER A 544 -9.35 1.90 39.08
CA SER A 544 -8.86 3.15 38.47
C SER A 544 -8.28 3.14 37.05
N GLY A 545 -8.99 3.84 36.16
CA GLY A 545 -8.41 4.77 35.18
C GLY A 545 -7.41 4.20 34.18
N HIS A 546 -7.91 3.62 33.09
CA HIS A 546 -7.11 3.45 31.87
C HIS A 546 -7.95 3.74 30.63
N ASP A 547 -7.29 4.40 29.68
CA ASP A 547 -7.75 4.80 28.34
C ASP A 547 -8.80 3.86 27.72
N THR A 548 -9.91 4.45 27.27
CA THR A 548 -10.87 3.82 26.34
C THR A 548 -10.37 3.88 24.89
N ALA A 549 -9.06 3.79 24.71
CA ALA A 549 -8.46 3.57 23.41
C ALA A 549 -8.83 2.15 22.96
N LEU A 550 -9.87 2.09 22.13
CA LEU A 550 -10.23 0.92 21.33
C LEU A 550 -8.95 0.29 20.76
N PRO A 551 -8.77 -1.05 20.80
CA PRO A 551 -7.76 -1.66 19.95
C PRO A 551 -8.10 -1.27 18.51
N GLN A 552 -7.24 -0.45 17.90
CA GLN A 552 -7.25 -0.24 16.47
C GLN A 552 -7.21 -1.62 15.81
N TYR A 553 -8.27 -1.96 15.08
CA TYR A 553 -8.22 -3.04 14.11
C TYR A 553 -7.10 -2.70 13.13
N LYS A 554 -5.93 -3.31 13.34
CA LYS A 554 -4.86 -3.32 12.35
C LYS A 554 -5.39 -4.15 11.18
N ALA A 555 -5.54 -3.52 10.02
CA ALA A 555 -5.88 -4.18 8.77
C ALA A 555 -4.74 -5.12 8.36
N ASN A 556 -4.61 -6.26 9.04
CA ASN A 556 -3.71 -7.31 8.60
C ASN A 556 -4.41 -8.16 7.55
N ARG A 557 -3.94 -7.96 6.31
CA ARG A 557 -3.90 -8.94 5.22
C ARG A 557 -5.27 -9.42 4.72
N VAL A 558 -5.95 -8.57 3.95
CA VAL A 558 -6.92 -9.08 2.98
C VAL A 558 -6.13 -9.67 1.80
N ALA A 559 -5.77 -10.95 1.88
CA ALA A 559 -5.22 -11.73 0.76
C ALA A 559 -6.26 -11.98 -0.38
N ARG A 560 -7.39 -11.26 -0.37
CA ARG A 560 -8.48 -11.38 -1.37
C ARG A 560 -8.48 -10.28 -2.42
N PHE A 561 -7.59 -9.30 -2.34
CA PHE A 561 -7.63 -8.14 -3.25
C PHE A 561 -6.89 -8.34 -4.59
N ASP A 562 -6.75 -9.59 -5.06
CA ASP A 562 -6.11 -9.96 -6.34
C ASP A 562 -7.13 -10.30 -7.44
N MET A 563 -8.32 -9.70 -7.39
CA MET A 563 -9.34 -9.85 -8.43
C MET A 563 -9.40 -8.57 -9.26
N ASP A 564 -9.45 -8.66 -10.59
CA ASP A 564 -9.71 -7.45 -11.38
C ASP A 564 -11.20 -7.06 -11.29
N TRP A 565 -11.54 -6.16 -10.34
CA TRP A 565 -12.88 -5.55 -10.22
C TRP A 565 -13.22 -4.62 -11.40
N ARG A 566 -12.32 -4.42 -12.38
CA ARG A 566 -12.63 -3.71 -13.65
C ARG A 566 -13.44 -4.59 -14.62
N SER A 567 -13.61 -5.88 -14.33
CA SER A 567 -14.54 -6.73 -15.06
C SER A 567 -16.00 -6.24 -14.86
N ILE A 568 -16.66 -5.92 -15.97
CA ILE A 568 -18.08 -5.53 -16.00
C ILE A 568 -18.87 -6.59 -15.24
N LEU A 569 -19.70 -6.20 -14.27
CA LEU A 569 -20.68 -7.11 -13.66
C LEU A 569 -21.43 -7.79 -14.82
N PRO A 570 -21.32 -9.13 -15.00
CA PRO A 570 -22.01 -9.80 -16.10
C PRO A 570 -23.48 -9.38 -16.08
N ALA A 571 -24.14 -9.26 -17.25
CA ALA A 571 -25.50 -8.73 -17.35
C ALA A 571 -26.53 -9.39 -16.39
N TRP A 572 -26.22 -10.59 -15.89
CA TRP A 572 -26.95 -11.28 -14.83
C TRP A 572 -26.93 -10.56 -13.46
N ASN A 573 -25.81 -9.99 -13.04
CA ASN A 573 -25.71 -9.29 -11.74
C ASN A 573 -26.49 -7.96 -11.76
N ALA A 574 -26.52 -7.26 -12.89
CA ALA A 574 -27.33 -6.06 -13.10
C ALA A 574 -28.85 -6.36 -13.10
N SER A 575 -29.26 -7.57 -13.49
CA SER A 575 -30.66 -8.00 -13.41
C SER A 575 -31.04 -8.45 -11.99
N GLN A 576 -30.10 -9.01 -11.20
CA GLN A 576 -30.33 -9.29 -9.77
C GLN A 576 -30.47 -8.01 -8.92
N VAL A 577 -29.64 -6.99 -9.14
CA VAL A 577 -29.78 -5.68 -8.47
C VAL A 577 -31.13 -5.04 -8.80
N LYS A 578 -31.65 -5.22 -10.02
CA LYS A 578 -33.01 -4.77 -10.40
C LYS A 578 -34.14 -5.61 -9.80
N LEU A 579 -33.89 -6.87 -9.43
CA LEU A 579 -34.87 -7.78 -8.80
C LEU A 579 -34.94 -7.63 -7.26
N ASN A 580 -33.96 -6.94 -6.67
CA ASN A 580 -33.85 -6.62 -5.25
C ASN A 580 -34.34 -5.20 -4.91
N LYS A 581 -34.49 -4.32 -5.92
CA LYS A 581 -35.39 -3.17 -5.86
C LYS A 581 -36.83 -3.66 -5.97
#